data_AF-A0A6N4REN1-F1
#
_entry.id   AF-A0A6N4REN1-F1
#
_cell.length_a   1.000
_cell.length_b   1.000
_cell.length_c   1.000
_cell.angle_alpha   90.00
_cell.angle_beta   90.00
_cell.angle_gamma   90.00
#
_symmetry.space_group_name_H-M   'P 1'
#
loop_
_entity.id
_entity.type
_entity.pdbx_description
1 polymer ?
#
loop_
_entity_poly.entity_id
_entity_poly.type
_entity_poly.pdbx_seq_one_letter_code
_entity_poly.pdbx_strand_id
1 'polypeptide(L)' 'MEPRLSQEKLGEALGTSFQMIQKYENGTCRISAAKLILAARALGLPPAFLLMGFEGIRES' A
#
# COMPACT_ATOMS: atom_id res chain seq x y z
N MET A 1 -5.16 -20.69 -5.57
CA MET A 1 -5.62 -19.31 -5.35
C MET A 1 -4.69 -18.71 -4.32
N GLU A 2 -3.82 -17.80 -4.75
CA GLU A 2 -2.86 -17.14 -3.85
C GLU A 2 -3.64 -16.44 -2.71
N PRO A 3 -3.30 -16.66 -1.43
CA PRO A 3 -4.00 -15.99 -0.34
C PRO A 3 -3.75 -14.48 -0.43
N ARG A 4 -4.84 -13.70 -0.50
CA ARG A 4 -4.75 -12.23 -0.39
C ARG A 4 -4.14 -11.87 0.97
N LEU A 5 -3.13 -11.01 0.96
CA LEU A 5 -2.53 -10.47 2.17
C LEU A 5 -3.59 -9.69 2.97
N SER A 6 -3.75 -9.99 4.25
CA SER A 6 -4.64 -9.21 5.12
C SER A 6 -4.00 -7.86 5.48
N GLN A 7 -4.83 -6.86 5.78
CA GLN A 7 -4.38 -5.55 6.26
C GLN A 7 -3.51 -5.65 7.52
N GLU A 8 -3.79 -6.60 8.42
CA GLU A 8 -2.97 -6.87 9.61
C GLU A 8 -1.56 -7.33 9.23
N LYS A 9 -1.46 -8.31 8.31
CA LYS A 9 -0.17 -8.81 7.81
C LYS A 9 0.60 -7.75 7.02
N LEU A 10 -0.10 -6.87 6.31
CA LEU A 10 0.52 -5.72 5.66
C LEU A 10 1.06 -4.73 6.71
N GLY A 11 0.31 -4.49 7.79
CA GLY A 11 0.76 -3.69 8.94
C GLY A 11 2.04 -4.23 9.55
N GLU A 12 2.09 -5.53 9.82
CA GLU A 12 3.28 -6.24 10.32
C GLU A 12 4.48 -6.06 9.36
N ALA A 13 4.29 -6.28 8.06
CA ALA A 13 5.33 -6.11 7.06
C ALA A 13 5.87 -4.66 6.95
N LEU A 14 5.02 -3.67 7.25
CA LEU A 14 5.38 -2.25 7.23
C LEU A 14 5.87 -1.70 8.58
N GLY A 15 5.86 -2.54 9.64
CA GLY A 15 6.15 -2.11 11.00
C GLY A 15 5.19 -1.02 11.49
N THR A 16 3.90 -1.14 11.16
CA THR A 16 2.86 -0.15 11.46
C THR A 16 1.59 -0.82 11.97
N SER A 17 0.77 -0.09 12.72
CA SER A 17 -0.50 -0.64 13.22
C SER A 17 -1.53 -0.84 12.11
N PHE A 18 -2.48 -1.75 12.35
CA PHE A 18 -3.66 -1.96 11.49
C PHE A 18 -4.41 -0.65 11.20
N GLN A 19 -4.62 0.18 12.22
CA GLN A 19 -5.28 1.49 12.06
C GLN A 19 -4.50 2.43 11.13
N MET A 20 -3.16 2.36 11.13
CA MET A 20 -2.35 3.16 10.20
C MET A 20 -2.46 2.64 8.76
N ILE A 21 -2.60 1.33 8.56
CA ILE A 21 -2.91 0.78 7.23
C ILE A 21 -4.24 1.32 6.73
N GLN A 22 -5.30 1.30 7.55
CA GLN A 22 -6.59 1.88 7.19
C GLN A 22 -6.46 3.38 6.81
N LYS A 23 -5.63 4.12 7.54
CA LYS A 23 -5.36 5.54 7.24
C LYS A 23 -4.62 5.78 5.92
N TYR A 24 -3.74 4.87 5.53
CA TYR A 24 -3.07 4.94 4.22
C TYR A 24 -4.06 4.62 3.10
N GLU A 25 -4.89 3.60 3.27
CA GLU A 25 -5.86 3.17 2.26
C GLU A 25 -6.98 4.18 2.03
N ASN A 26 -7.46 4.84 3.10
CA ASN A 26 -8.50 5.86 2.99
C ASN A 26 -7.96 7.28 2.73
N GLY A 27 -6.64 7.43 2.55
CA GLY A 27 -5.99 8.70 2.24
C GLY A 27 -5.96 9.73 3.37
N THR A 28 -6.32 9.37 4.61
CA THR A 28 -6.32 10.29 5.74
C THR A 28 -4.94 10.47 6.39
N CYS A 29 -3.93 9.70 5.96
CA CYS A 29 -2.54 9.88 6.36
C CYS A 29 -1.57 9.73 5.18
N ARG A 30 -0.52 10.56 5.16
CA ARG A 30 0.57 10.43 4.20
C ARG A 30 1.43 9.22 4.54
N ILE A 31 1.80 8.47 3.52
CA ILE A 31 2.76 7.37 3.59
C ILE A 31 4.08 7.80 2.95
N SER A 32 5.21 7.39 3.53
CA SER A 32 6.52 7.69 2.95
C SER A 32 6.81 6.80 1.74
N ALA A 33 7.64 7.28 0.81
CA ALA A 33 8.09 6.48 -0.33
C ALA A 33 8.75 5.15 0.09
N ALA A 34 9.52 5.15 1.18
CA ALA A 34 10.12 3.94 1.74
C ALA A 34 9.06 2.90 2.15
N LYS A 35 7.99 3.32 2.83
CA LYS A 35 6.89 2.43 3.20
C LYS A 35 6.07 1.97 1.99
N LEU A 36 5.89 2.81 0.97
CA LEU A 36 5.27 2.40 -0.30
C LEU A 36 6.07 1.31 -1.01
N ILE A 37 7.41 1.40 -1.01
CA ILE A 37 8.27 0.35 -1.58
C ILE A 37 8.12 -0.96 -0.79
N LEU A 38 8.08 -0.89 0.54
CA LEU A 38 7.86 -2.08 1.38
C LEU A 38 6.48 -2.70 1.14
N ALA A 39 5.44 -1.88 1.00
CA ALA A 39 4.09 -2.33 0.67
C ALA A 39 4.05 -3.04 -0.69
N ALA A 40 4.68 -2.46 -1.73
CA ALA A 40 4.77 -3.10 -3.03
C ALA A 40 5.43 -4.48 -2.94
N ARG A 41 6.55 -4.59 -2.21
CA ARG A 41 7.23 -5.88 -1.99
C ARG A 41 6.35 -6.88 -1.24
N ALA A 42 5.67 -6.46 -0.17
CA ALA A 42 4.77 -7.32 0.61
C ALA A 42 3.57 -7.82 -0.21
N LEU A 43 3.11 -7.01 -1.17
CA LEU A 43 2.03 -7.33 -2.10
C LEU A 43 2.51 -8.08 -3.36
N GLY A 44 3.82 -8.31 -3.52
CA GLY A 44 4.38 -8.95 -4.72
C GLY A 44 4.30 -8.08 -5.98
N LEU A 45 4.21 -6.75 -5.82
CA LEU A 45 4.08 -5.78 -6.90
C LEU A 45 5.41 -5.08 -7.19
N PRO A 46 5.67 -4.67 -8.45
CA PRO A 46 6.74 -3.73 -8.76
C PRO A 46 6.52 -2.39 -8.02
N PRO A 47 7.54 -1.79 -7.38
CA PRO A 47 7.38 -0.53 -6.65
C PRO A 47 6.81 0.63 -7.47
N ALA A 48 7.06 0.63 -8.79
CA ALA A 48 6.53 1.63 -9.71
C ALA A 48 4.99 1.72 -9.67
N PHE A 49 4.29 0.61 -9.42
CA PHE A 49 2.83 0.56 -9.35
C PHE A 49 2.25 1.46 -8.24
N LEU A 50 2.96 1.59 -7.11
CA LEU A 50 2.53 2.44 -5.99
C LEU A 50 3.20 3.83 -6.00
N LEU A 51 4.38 3.97 -6.61
CA LEU A 51 5.14 5.23 -6.61
C LEU A 51 4.78 6.19 -7.75
N MET A 52 4.40 5.66 -8.91
CA MET A 52 4.06 6.49 -10.07
C MET A 52 2.69 7.14 -9.95
N GLY A 53 1.85 6.64 -9.03
CA GLY A 53 0.43 6.99 -9.00
C GLY A 53 -0.31 6.43 -10.22
N PHE A 54 -1.63 6.28 -10.09
CA PHE A 54 -2.47 6.02 -11.26
C PHE A 54 -2.65 7.32 -12.05
N GLU A 55 -1.78 7.59 -13.02
CA GLU A 55 -2.03 8.60 -14.07
C GLU A 55 -3.06 8.05 -15.08
N GLY A 56 -4.28 7.74 -14.62
CA GLY A 56 -5.34 7.29 -15.51
C GLY A 56 -6.45 6.49 -14.84
N ILE A 57 -7.40 7.20 -14.21
CA ILE A 57 -8.80 7.27 -14.66
C ILE A 57 -9.32 8.67 -14.26
N ARG A 58 -9.12 9.68 -15.10
CA ARG A 58 -10.14 10.75 -15.22
C ARG A 58 -11.19 10.15 -16.15
N GLU A 59 -12.31 9.72 -15.60
CA GLU A 59 -13.52 9.56 -16.41
C GLU A 59 -13.75 10.89 -17.12
N SER A 60 -13.77 10.86 -18.46
CA SER A 60 -14.47 11.87 -19.26
C SER A 60 -15.93 11.47 -19.36
#